data_AF-A0A3C2BD21-F1
#
_entry.id   AF-A0A3C2BD21-F1
#
_cell.length_a   1.000
_cell.length_b   1.000
_cell.length_c   1.000
_cell.angle_alpha   90.00
_cell.angle_beta   90.00
_cell.angle_gamma   90.00
#
_symmetry.space_group_name_H-M   'P 1'
#
loop_
_entity.id
_entity.type
_entity.pdbx_description
1 polymer ?
#
loop_
_entity_poly.entity_id
_entity_poly.type
_entity_poly.pdbx_seq_one_letter_code
_entity_poly.pdbx_strand_id
1 'polypeptide(L)'
;MDSDKSIIPARTEDLIRQSSKICSPAYSMFLDERQCAEAEKILLCRPDVKYKFWGGYDDAQRKVLCIYTLSGCDYLDELYSEGLTEEIPIKCLTFIYRKSDVLTHRDFLGSLMALRLKRETVGDILVSEGKTQIFATDTASKLICSTVGKIGRTGVKIYDDMPFDTVKVQEFETISGTVASMRADSVLSLALRISREKSAQLIRNTGVQINFIP
;
A
#
# COMPACT_ATOMS: atom_id res chain seq x y z
N MET A 1 -9.84 24.52 -0.98
CA MET A 1 -10.48 23.74 0.10
C MET A 1 -9.36 23.02 0.83
N ASP A 2 -8.72 23.75 1.75
CA ASP A 2 -7.56 23.33 2.54
C ASP A 2 -7.98 22.47 3.75
N SER A 3 -8.55 21.29 3.47
CA SER A 3 -9.04 20.39 4.51
C SER A 3 -8.16 19.16 4.73
N ASP A 4 -7.00 19.07 4.07
CA ASP A 4 -6.14 17.88 4.10
C ASP A 4 -4.77 18.24 4.68
N LYS A 5 -4.75 18.85 5.87
CA LYS A 5 -3.57 18.76 6.74
C LYS A 5 -3.28 17.28 6.90
N SER A 6 -2.19 16.79 6.30
CA SER A 6 -1.84 15.38 6.36
C SER A 6 -1.92 14.88 7.80
N ILE A 7 -2.78 13.89 8.03
CA ILE A 7 -2.97 13.25 9.33
C ILE A 7 -1.78 12.32 9.67
N ILE A 8 -0.93 12.04 8.68
CA ILE A 8 0.19 11.10 8.81
C ILE A 8 1.23 11.56 9.83
N PRO A 9 1.66 12.83 9.87
CA PRO A 9 2.52 13.32 10.95
C PRO A 9 2.00 13.03 12.35
N ALA A 10 0.73 13.35 12.61
CA ALA A 10 0.12 13.13 13.91
C ALA A 10 0.03 11.62 14.26
N ARG A 11 -0.34 10.78 13.28
CA ARG A 11 -0.36 9.32 13.46
C ARG A 11 1.03 8.74 13.71
N THR A 12 2.06 9.26 13.04
CA THR A 12 3.45 8.81 13.20
C THR A 12 3.95 9.11 14.61
N GLU A 13 3.72 10.34 15.11
CA GLU A 13 4.10 10.69 16.48
C GLU A 13 3.32 9.88 17.52
N ASP A 14 2.05 9.58 17.25
CA ASP A 14 1.24 8.72 18.12
C ASP A 14 1.81 7.29 18.21
N LEU A 15 2.26 6.73 17.08
CA LEU A 15 2.93 5.41 17.05
C LEU A 15 4.25 5.42 17.83
N ILE A 16 5.06 6.47 17.68
CA ILE A 16 6.31 6.66 18.46
C ILE A 16 5.98 6.65 19.96
N ARG A 17 4.97 7.43 20.37
CA ARG A 17 4.53 7.50 21.76
C ARG A 17 4.01 6.17 22.27
N GLN A 18 3.24 5.45 21.45
CA GLN A 18 2.72 4.12 21.80
C GLN A 18 3.85 3.13 22.03
N SER A 19 4.81 3.06 21.11
CA SER A 19 5.99 2.20 21.22
C SER A 19 6.77 2.48 22.50
N SER A 20 7.10 3.75 22.76
CA SER A 20 7.87 4.14 23.96
C SER A 20 7.14 3.88 25.27
N LYS A 21 5.79 3.91 25.27
CA LYS A 21 5.00 3.67 26.48
C LYS A 21 4.88 2.17 26.80
N ILE A 22 4.69 1.34 25.78
CA ILE A 22 4.44 -0.09 25.93
C ILE A 22 5.74 -0.90 25.91
N CYS A 23 6.85 -0.30 25.44
CA CYS A 23 8.11 -0.97 25.16
C CYS A 23 7.94 -2.16 24.19
N SER A 24 7.09 -1.99 23.18
CA SER A 24 6.81 -2.97 22.13
C SER A 24 6.67 -2.27 20.79
N PRO A 25 6.86 -2.98 19.65
CA PRO A 25 6.59 -2.44 18.34
C PRO A 25 5.18 -1.87 18.22
N ALA A 26 5.06 -0.74 17.52
CA ALA A 26 3.81 -0.14 17.13
C ALA A 26 3.67 -0.18 15.60
N TYR A 27 2.46 -0.47 15.12
CA TYR A 27 2.20 -0.69 13.70
C TYR A 27 1.13 0.27 13.18
N SER A 28 1.36 0.80 11.98
CA SER A 28 0.33 1.53 11.24
C SER A 28 -0.63 0.56 10.52
N MET A 29 -1.69 1.12 9.95
CA MET A 29 -2.40 0.49 8.83
C MET A 29 -1.57 0.62 7.54
N PHE A 30 -2.01 0.04 6.41
CA PHE A 30 -1.31 0.21 5.13
C PHE A 30 -1.29 1.68 4.68
N LEU A 31 -0.09 2.20 4.55
CA LEU A 31 0.22 3.50 3.98
C LEU A 31 0.44 3.38 2.47
N ASP A 32 0.07 4.39 1.70
CA ASP A 32 0.54 4.54 0.32
C ASP A 32 1.96 5.12 0.25
N GLU A 33 2.55 5.15 -0.94
CA GLU A 33 3.93 5.64 -1.17
C GLU A 33 4.13 7.08 -0.66
N ARG A 34 3.13 7.97 -0.84
CA ARG A 34 3.19 9.35 -0.35
C ARG A 34 3.17 9.39 1.17
N GLN A 35 2.26 8.64 1.79
CA GLN A 35 2.15 8.56 3.24
C GLN A 35 3.41 7.97 3.87
N CYS A 36 4.05 6.99 3.21
CA CYS A 36 5.35 6.48 3.64
C CYS A 36 6.41 7.58 3.62
N ALA A 37 6.53 8.33 2.51
CA ALA A 37 7.48 9.43 2.39
C ALA A 37 7.24 10.56 3.43
N GLU A 38 5.98 10.82 3.79
CA GLU A 38 5.65 11.79 4.85
C GLU A 38 6.03 11.31 6.24
N ALA A 39 5.75 10.05 6.57
CA ALA A 39 6.16 9.47 7.85
C ALA A 39 7.68 9.39 7.96
N GLU A 40 8.37 8.98 6.90
CA GLU A 40 9.82 8.84 6.84
C GLU A 40 10.55 10.17 7.13
N LYS A 41 10.05 11.29 6.61
CA LYS A 41 10.61 12.63 6.91
C LYS A 41 10.65 12.95 8.40
N ILE A 42 9.69 12.47 9.18
CA ILE A 42 9.63 12.69 10.63
C ILE A 42 10.57 11.76 11.35
N LEU A 43 10.58 10.48 10.94
CA LEU A 43 11.39 9.43 11.54
C LEU A 43 12.89 9.68 11.32
N LEU A 44 13.29 10.24 10.17
CA LEU A 44 14.67 10.64 9.91
C LEU A 44 15.17 11.75 10.85
N CYS A 45 14.27 12.56 11.43
CA CYS A 45 14.60 13.57 12.43
C CYS A 45 14.65 13.01 13.86
N ARG A 46 14.44 11.69 14.04
CA ARG A 46 14.32 11.01 15.33
C ARG A 46 15.27 9.82 15.42
N PRO A 47 16.57 10.06 15.71
CA PRO A 47 17.56 8.99 15.80
C PRO A 47 17.32 8.00 16.96
N ASP A 48 16.49 8.39 17.93
CA ASP A 48 16.01 7.56 19.05
C ASP A 48 14.97 6.50 18.64
N VAL A 49 14.49 6.58 17.41
CA VAL A 49 13.43 5.74 16.87
C VAL A 49 13.97 4.92 15.71
N LYS A 50 13.72 3.62 15.75
CA LYS A 50 13.95 2.72 14.62
C LYS A 50 12.63 2.38 13.96
N TYR A 51 12.67 2.15 12.66
CA TYR A 51 11.47 1.86 11.90
C TYR A 51 11.75 0.98 10.69
N LYS A 52 10.70 0.32 10.20
CA LYS A 52 10.71 -0.47 8.97
C LYS A 52 9.38 -0.32 8.24
N PHE A 53 9.41 -0.19 6.92
CA PHE A 53 8.23 -0.29 6.07
C PHE A 53 8.16 -1.67 5.44
N TRP A 54 7.02 -2.36 5.58
CA TRP A 54 6.84 -3.69 5.03
C TRP A 54 5.42 -3.87 4.49
N GLY A 55 5.29 -4.41 3.27
CA GLY A 55 3.98 -4.68 2.66
C GLY A 55 3.69 -6.16 2.42
N GLY A 56 4.56 -7.05 2.93
CA GLY A 56 4.44 -8.52 2.76
C GLY A 56 5.37 -9.11 1.69
N TYR A 57 5.94 -8.28 0.83
CA TYR A 57 6.96 -8.61 -0.16
C TYR A 57 7.81 -7.38 -0.47
N ASP A 58 8.98 -7.56 -1.10
CA ASP A 58 9.99 -6.51 -1.27
C ASP A 58 9.48 -5.27 -2.03
N ASP A 59 8.79 -5.48 -3.15
CA ASP A 59 8.32 -4.43 -4.06
C ASP A 59 6.89 -3.93 -3.75
N ALA A 60 6.42 -4.15 -2.52
CA ALA A 60 5.10 -3.69 -2.11
C ALA A 60 4.97 -2.17 -2.21
N GLN A 61 3.90 -1.67 -2.85
CA GLN A 61 3.64 -0.24 -2.94
C GLN A 61 2.95 0.28 -1.68
N ARG A 62 2.06 -0.53 -1.12
CA ARG A 62 1.44 -0.24 0.16
C ARG A 62 2.16 -0.97 1.28
N LYS A 63 2.62 -0.21 2.26
CA LYS A 63 3.44 -0.74 3.36
C LYS A 63 2.83 -0.37 4.71
N VAL A 64 2.99 -1.25 5.67
CA VAL A 64 2.79 -0.98 7.09
C VAL A 64 4.10 -0.40 7.64
N LEU A 65 3.99 0.71 8.35
CA LEU A 65 5.06 1.27 9.15
C LEU A 65 5.11 0.56 10.50
N CYS A 66 6.24 -0.08 10.77
CA CYS A 66 6.61 -0.59 12.08
C CYS A 66 7.57 0.41 12.74
N ILE A 67 7.29 0.80 13.98
CA ILE A 67 8.15 1.67 14.80
C ILE A 67 8.50 0.93 16.08
N TYR A 68 9.77 1.01 16.48
CA TYR A 68 10.24 0.62 17.80
C TYR A 68 11.24 1.66 18.33
N THR A 69 11.23 1.89 19.65
CA THR A 69 12.08 2.90 20.29
C THR A 69 13.14 2.23 21.16
N LEU A 70 14.35 2.79 21.14
CA LEU A 70 15.53 2.17 21.77
C LEU A 70 15.52 2.26 23.30
N SER A 71 14.72 3.15 23.88
CA SER A 71 14.62 3.33 25.32
C SER A 71 13.83 2.18 25.97
N GLY A 72 14.49 1.03 26.19
CA GLY A 72 13.96 -0.03 27.05
C GLY A 72 14.41 -1.46 26.74
N CYS A 73 15.04 -1.70 25.59
CA CYS A 73 15.33 -3.06 25.15
C CYS A 73 16.52 -3.11 24.18
N ASP A 74 17.75 -3.02 24.71
CA ASP A 74 18.99 -3.14 23.93
C ASP A 74 19.17 -4.51 23.25
N TYR A 75 18.40 -5.53 23.67
CA TYR A 75 18.46 -6.90 23.14
C TYR A 75 17.73 -7.09 21.80
N LEU A 76 17.04 -6.06 21.33
CA LEU A 76 16.12 -6.16 20.21
C LEU A 76 16.78 -5.81 18.86
N ASP A 77 17.89 -5.09 18.85
CA ASP A 77 18.60 -4.72 17.61
C ASP A 77 19.04 -5.95 16.78
N GLU A 78 19.42 -7.07 17.42
CA GLU A 78 19.81 -8.32 16.73
C GLU A 78 18.60 -9.11 16.24
N LEU A 79 17.53 -9.21 17.04
CA LEU A 79 16.28 -9.91 16.67
C LEU A 79 15.56 -9.23 15.49
N TYR A 80 15.76 -7.92 15.35
CA TYR A 80 15.05 -7.05 14.40
C TYR A 80 15.68 -6.92 13.02
N SER A 81 16.91 -7.39 12.83
CA SER A 81 17.60 -7.31 11.53
C SER A 81 17.12 -8.37 10.51
N GLU A 82 16.73 -9.56 10.97
CA GLU A 82 16.43 -10.69 10.07
C GLU A 82 14.98 -11.23 10.18
N GLY A 83 14.26 -11.07 11.32
CA GLY A 83 12.96 -11.73 11.57
C GLY A 83 11.69 -10.86 11.54
N LEU A 84 11.81 -9.53 11.46
CA LEU A 84 10.69 -8.61 11.73
C LEU A 84 9.53 -8.69 10.71
N THR A 85 9.78 -9.21 9.52
CA THR A 85 8.74 -9.32 8.48
C THR A 85 7.63 -10.29 8.84
N GLU A 86 7.92 -11.29 9.68
CA GLU A 86 6.95 -12.33 10.09
C GLU A 86 6.04 -11.87 11.25
N GLU A 87 6.44 -10.86 12.02
CA GLU A 87 5.65 -10.37 13.17
C GLU A 87 4.70 -9.21 12.82
N ILE A 88 4.83 -8.64 11.62
CA ILE A 88 3.95 -7.54 11.19
C ILE A 88 2.55 -8.11 10.95
N PRO A 89 1.48 -7.52 11.53
CA PRO A 89 0.13 -8.11 11.59
C PRO A 89 -0.63 -7.99 10.25
N ILE A 90 -0.03 -8.55 9.20
CA ILE A 90 -0.57 -8.64 7.85
C ILE A 90 -0.48 -10.09 7.36
N LYS A 91 -1.42 -10.48 6.51
CA LYS A 91 -1.52 -11.83 5.96
C LYS A 91 -1.68 -11.78 4.45
N CYS A 92 -0.99 -12.70 3.76
CA CYS A 92 -1.23 -12.96 2.35
C CYS A 92 -2.45 -13.86 2.20
N LEU A 93 -3.43 -13.41 1.42
CA LEU A 93 -4.61 -14.19 1.04
C LEU A 93 -4.53 -14.54 -0.43
N THR A 94 -4.62 -15.83 -0.73
CA THR A 94 -4.62 -16.33 -2.10
C THR A 94 -6.03 -16.73 -2.51
N PHE A 95 -6.53 -16.10 -3.57
CA PHE A 95 -7.82 -16.35 -4.18
C PHE A 95 -7.62 -17.18 -5.44
N ILE A 96 -8.25 -18.35 -5.51
CA ILE A 96 -8.21 -19.23 -6.67
C ILE A 96 -9.58 -19.27 -7.33
N TYR A 97 -9.60 -19.12 -8.65
CA TYR A 97 -10.80 -19.12 -9.49
C TYR A 97 -10.50 -19.73 -10.86
N ARG A 98 -11.52 -19.88 -11.72
CA ARG A 98 -11.33 -20.48 -13.04
C ARG A 98 -10.48 -19.55 -13.90
N LYS A 99 -9.51 -20.09 -14.63
CA LYS A 99 -8.65 -19.30 -15.55
C LYS A 99 -9.44 -18.54 -16.63
N SER A 100 -10.63 -19.04 -16.99
CA SER A 100 -11.54 -18.37 -17.93
C SER A 100 -12.16 -17.08 -17.37
N ASP A 101 -12.16 -16.90 -16.05
CA ASP A 101 -12.71 -15.71 -15.41
C ASP A 101 -11.63 -14.62 -15.35
N VAL A 102 -11.86 -13.53 -16.07
CA VAL A 102 -10.96 -12.36 -16.09
C VAL A 102 -11.39 -11.40 -14.99
N LEU A 103 -10.80 -11.55 -13.81
CA LEU A 103 -10.96 -10.61 -12.71
C LEU A 103 -9.89 -9.53 -12.78
N THR A 104 -10.26 -8.31 -12.43
CA THR A 104 -9.34 -7.16 -12.38
C THR A 104 -9.10 -6.70 -10.95
N HIS A 105 -8.07 -5.88 -10.75
CA HIS A 105 -7.84 -5.20 -9.47
C HIS A 105 -9.09 -4.46 -8.97
N ARG A 106 -9.86 -3.85 -9.88
CA ARG A 106 -11.07 -3.11 -9.55
C ARG A 106 -12.17 -4.02 -8.98
N ASP A 107 -12.29 -5.25 -9.50
CA ASP A 107 -13.31 -6.20 -9.03
C ASP A 107 -13.02 -6.65 -7.59
N PHE A 108 -11.75 -6.94 -7.30
CA PHE A 108 -11.31 -7.25 -5.94
C PHE A 108 -11.52 -6.07 -5.00
N LEU A 109 -11.00 -4.90 -5.38
CA LEU A 109 -11.12 -3.71 -4.53
C LEU A 109 -12.60 -3.36 -4.27
N GLY A 110 -13.45 -3.37 -5.29
CA GLY A 110 -14.88 -3.10 -5.14
C GLY A 110 -15.58 -4.10 -4.22
N SER A 111 -15.26 -5.40 -4.36
CA SER A 111 -15.82 -6.45 -3.51
C SER A 111 -15.38 -6.31 -2.05
N LEU A 112 -14.11 -5.97 -1.81
CA LEU A 112 -13.57 -5.75 -0.47
C LEU A 112 -14.16 -4.49 0.19
N MET A 113 -14.31 -3.39 -0.55
CA MET A 113 -14.92 -2.17 -0.03
C MET A 113 -16.41 -2.37 0.30
N ALA A 114 -17.12 -3.25 -0.43
CA ALA A 114 -18.50 -3.61 -0.13
C ALA A 114 -18.66 -4.32 1.24
N LEU A 115 -17.60 -4.93 1.77
CA LEU A 115 -17.55 -5.47 3.14
C LEU A 115 -17.36 -4.40 4.22
N ARG A 116 -17.37 -3.12 3.85
CA ARG A 116 -17.06 -1.98 4.74
C ARG A 116 -15.64 -2.01 5.29
N LEU A 117 -14.73 -2.73 4.63
CA LEU A 117 -13.30 -2.60 4.91
C LEU A 117 -12.82 -1.23 4.46
N LYS A 118 -11.92 -0.63 5.25
CA LYS A 118 -11.27 0.62 4.86
C LYS A 118 -10.13 0.33 3.89
N ARG A 119 -9.81 1.28 3.00
CA ARG A 119 -8.67 1.12 2.07
C ARG A 119 -7.34 0.88 2.78
N GLU A 120 -7.17 1.44 3.97
CA GLU A 120 -5.96 1.31 4.81
C GLU A 120 -5.80 -0.11 5.41
N THR A 121 -6.82 -0.97 5.43
CA THR A 121 -6.68 -2.35 5.93
C THR A 121 -6.27 -3.36 4.85
N VAL A 122 -6.14 -2.89 3.61
CA VAL A 122 -5.79 -3.71 2.44
C VAL A 122 -4.50 -3.17 1.84
N GLY A 123 -3.54 -4.04 1.60
CA GLY A 123 -2.29 -3.76 0.92
C GLY A 123 -2.46 -3.81 -0.60
N ASP A 124 -1.47 -4.42 -1.24
CA ASP A 124 -1.47 -4.63 -2.68
C ASP A 124 -2.38 -5.80 -3.08
N ILE A 125 -2.95 -5.70 -4.28
CA ILE A 125 -3.79 -6.71 -4.90
C ILE A 125 -3.09 -7.13 -6.19
N LEU A 126 -2.50 -8.32 -6.17
CA LEU A 126 -1.71 -8.87 -7.26
C LEU A 126 -2.54 -9.88 -8.03
N VAL A 127 -3.06 -9.44 -9.17
CA VAL A 127 -3.95 -10.23 -10.03
C VAL A 127 -3.12 -10.99 -11.07
N SER A 128 -3.40 -12.28 -11.20
CA SER A 128 -2.85 -13.15 -12.24
C SER A 128 -3.93 -14.08 -12.81
N GLU A 129 -3.56 -14.92 -13.78
CA GLU A 129 -4.52 -15.82 -14.42
C GLU A 129 -5.01 -16.92 -13.46
N GLY A 130 -6.30 -16.89 -13.12
CA GLY A 130 -6.92 -17.86 -12.21
C GLY A 130 -6.49 -17.78 -10.75
N LYS A 131 -5.64 -16.80 -10.40
CA LYS A 131 -5.10 -16.60 -9.05
C LYS A 131 -4.90 -15.12 -8.76
N THR A 132 -5.30 -14.67 -7.58
CA THR A 132 -4.96 -13.33 -7.06
C THR A 132 -4.42 -13.45 -5.65
N GLN A 133 -3.35 -12.74 -5.34
CA GLN A 133 -2.84 -12.62 -3.97
C GLN A 133 -3.06 -11.21 -3.44
N ILE A 134 -3.56 -11.11 -2.20
CA ILE A 134 -3.86 -9.84 -1.54
C ILE A 134 -3.23 -9.84 -0.17
N PHE A 135 -2.52 -8.77 0.17
CA PHE A 135 -2.11 -8.51 1.55
C PHE A 135 -3.21 -7.75 2.28
N ALA A 136 -3.54 -8.17 3.48
CA ALA A 136 -4.53 -7.50 4.33
C ALA A 136 -4.07 -7.55 5.79
N THR A 137 -4.53 -6.62 6.62
CA THR A 137 -4.27 -6.70 8.07
C THR A 137 -4.91 -7.97 8.65
N ASP A 138 -4.39 -8.49 9.75
CA ASP A 138 -4.93 -9.71 10.38
C ASP A 138 -6.43 -9.64 10.69
N THR A 139 -6.93 -8.46 11.08
CA THR A 139 -8.35 -8.27 11.31
C THR A 139 -9.15 -8.34 10.01
N ALA A 140 -8.66 -7.69 8.94
CA ALA A 140 -9.32 -7.72 7.65
C ALA A 140 -9.24 -9.11 7.01
N SER A 141 -8.14 -9.84 7.17
CA SER A 141 -7.95 -11.15 6.59
C SER A 141 -8.97 -12.17 7.13
N LYS A 142 -9.20 -12.17 8.45
CA LYS A 142 -10.24 -12.98 9.10
C LYS A 142 -11.64 -12.69 8.55
N LEU A 143 -11.98 -11.41 8.39
CA LEU A 143 -13.28 -11.02 7.83
C LEU A 143 -13.42 -11.48 6.37
N ILE A 144 -12.38 -11.28 5.55
CA ILE A 144 -12.36 -11.67 4.15
C ILE A 144 -12.57 -13.18 4.01
N CYS A 145 -11.77 -13.99 4.70
CA CYS A 145 -11.89 -15.46 4.65
C CYS A 145 -13.27 -15.96 5.10
N SER A 146 -13.89 -15.29 6.09
CA SER A 146 -15.20 -15.71 6.61
C SER A 146 -16.38 -15.35 5.72
N THR A 147 -16.27 -14.29 4.91
CA THR A 147 -17.42 -13.66 4.25
C THR A 147 -17.35 -13.72 2.73
N VAL A 148 -16.15 -13.67 2.13
CA VAL A 148 -16.00 -13.63 0.67
C VAL A 148 -16.11 -15.03 0.08
N GLY A 149 -17.23 -15.31 -0.58
CA GLY A 149 -17.38 -16.48 -1.46
C GLY A 149 -17.29 -16.14 -2.96
N LYS A 150 -17.35 -14.85 -3.30
CA LYS A 150 -17.35 -14.36 -4.67
C LYS A 150 -16.68 -13.01 -4.80
N ILE A 151 -16.03 -12.77 -5.94
CA ILE A 151 -15.51 -11.47 -6.36
C ILE A 151 -16.26 -11.07 -7.63
N GLY A 152 -16.99 -9.94 -7.56
CA GLY A 152 -17.98 -9.61 -8.58
C GLY A 152 -19.03 -10.72 -8.75
N ARG A 153 -18.99 -11.40 -9.90
CA ARG A 153 -19.85 -12.55 -10.23
C ARG A 153 -19.14 -13.90 -10.16
N THR A 154 -17.84 -13.91 -9.94
CA THR A 154 -16.99 -15.11 -9.98
C THR A 154 -16.86 -15.72 -8.59
N GLY A 155 -17.15 -17.02 -8.47
CA GLY A 155 -16.88 -17.76 -7.23
C GLY A 155 -15.39 -17.96 -7.02
N VAL A 156 -14.92 -17.72 -5.79
CA VAL A 156 -13.49 -17.81 -5.44
C VAL A 156 -13.31 -18.75 -4.25
N LYS A 157 -12.17 -19.44 -4.19
CA LYS A 157 -11.68 -20.13 -2.99
C LYS A 157 -10.54 -19.33 -2.38
N ILE A 158 -10.52 -19.20 -1.05
CA ILE A 158 -9.55 -18.39 -0.33
C ILE A 158 -8.67 -19.30 0.52
N TYR A 159 -7.37 -19.05 0.48
CA TYR A 159 -6.36 -19.74 1.25
C TYR A 159 -5.46 -18.69 1.92
N ASP A 160 -5.14 -18.90 3.20
CA ASP A 160 -4.34 -17.99 4.01
C ASP A 160 -3.02 -18.61 4.50
N ASP A 161 -2.68 -19.78 3.97
CA ASP A 161 -1.49 -20.58 4.28
C ASP A 161 -0.56 -20.77 3.06
N MET A 162 -0.97 -20.31 1.88
CA MET A 162 -0.15 -20.41 0.67
C MET A 162 0.95 -19.33 0.64
N PRO A 163 2.17 -19.69 0.19
CA PRO A 163 3.26 -18.74 0.06
C PRO A 163 2.95 -17.68 -0.99
N PHE A 164 3.49 -16.48 -0.79
CA PHE A 164 3.47 -15.43 -1.80
C PHE A 164 4.37 -15.85 -2.98
N ASP A 165 3.79 -15.96 -4.17
CA ASP A 165 4.46 -16.42 -5.39
C ASP A 165 3.95 -15.70 -6.64
N THR A 166 3.01 -14.76 -6.49
CA THR A 166 2.43 -14.03 -7.61
C THR A 166 3.36 -12.90 -8.00
N VAL A 167 3.95 -13.02 -9.18
CA VAL A 167 4.78 -11.96 -9.75
C VAL A 167 3.89 -10.77 -10.10
N LYS A 168 4.27 -9.59 -9.61
CA LYS A 168 3.67 -8.34 -10.04
C LYS A 168 4.01 -8.11 -11.52
N VAL A 169 3.09 -8.43 -12.42
CA VAL A 169 3.22 -8.07 -13.83
C VAL A 169 2.80 -6.60 -13.96
N GLN A 170 3.73 -5.69 -13.69
CA GLN A 170 3.53 -4.29 -14.02
C GLN A 170 3.95 -4.08 -15.47
N GLU A 171 2.98 -4.13 -16.38
CA GLU A 171 3.21 -3.83 -17.79
C GLU A 171 3.42 -2.32 -17.94
N PHE A 172 4.63 -1.95 -18.36
CA PHE A 172 4.95 -0.56 -18.71
C PHE A 172 4.91 -0.42 -20.23
N GLU A 173 4.11 0.52 -20.72
CA GLU A 173 4.24 0.99 -22.09
C GLU A 173 5.33 2.07 -22.13
N THR A 174 6.38 1.85 -22.92
CA THR A 174 7.42 2.88 -23.12
C THR A 174 6.88 3.92 -24.08
N ILE A 175 6.64 5.14 -23.57
CA ILE A 175 6.21 6.28 -24.36
C ILE A 175 7.38 7.24 -24.51
N SER A 176 7.85 7.43 -25.75
CA SER A 176 8.94 8.36 -26.08
C SER A 176 8.44 9.52 -26.92
N GLY A 177 8.97 10.72 -26.67
CA GLY A 177 8.70 11.90 -27.49
C GLY A 177 9.42 13.14 -26.98
N THR A 178 9.27 14.25 -27.68
CA THR A 178 9.85 15.54 -27.29
C THR A 178 8.75 16.44 -26.72
N VAL A 179 9.00 17.03 -25.56
CA VAL A 179 8.14 18.05 -24.97
C VAL A 179 8.86 19.40 -25.00
N ALA A 180 8.12 20.49 -25.22
CA ALA A 180 8.71 21.83 -25.24
C ALA A 180 9.19 22.31 -23.85
N SER A 181 8.73 21.68 -22.77
CA SER A 181 9.18 21.93 -21.39
C SER A 181 8.79 20.80 -20.45
N MET A 182 9.46 20.71 -19.29
CA MET A 182 9.22 19.72 -18.22
C MET A 182 7.95 20.00 -17.38
N ARG A 183 6.97 20.73 -17.93
CA ARG A 183 5.71 20.98 -17.23
C ARG A 183 4.85 19.72 -17.23
N ALA A 184 4.17 19.45 -16.12
CA ALA A 184 3.33 18.26 -15.96
C ALA A 184 2.25 18.14 -17.05
N ASP A 185 1.60 19.24 -17.43
CA ASP A 185 0.62 19.27 -18.53
C ASP A 185 1.23 18.90 -19.89
N SER A 186 2.50 19.23 -20.11
CA SER A 186 3.23 18.94 -21.34
C SER A 186 3.65 17.48 -21.42
N VAL A 187 4.09 16.91 -20.30
CA VAL A 187 4.43 15.48 -20.20
C VAL A 187 3.16 14.62 -20.28
N LEU A 188 2.09 15.01 -19.58
CA LEU A 188 0.81 14.29 -19.59
C LEU A 188 0.15 14.30 -20.97
N SER A 189 0.24 15.42 -21.70
CA SER A 189 -0.24 15.55 -23.08
C SER A 189 0.44 14.54 -24.02
N LEU A 190 1.76 14.36 -23.87
CA LEU A 190 2.52 13.36 -24.63
C LEU A 190 2.12 11.93 -24.22
N ALA A 191 2.04 11.65 -22.92
CA ALA A 191 1.72 10.32 -22.39
C ALA A 191 0.32 9.85 -22.81
N LEU A 192 -0.69 10.73 -22.71
CA LEU A 192 -2.09 10.38 -23.01
C LEU A 192 -2.49 10.69 -24.46
N ARG A 193 -1.60 11.27 -25.26
CA ARG A 193 -1.88 11.75 -26.64
C ARG A 193 -3.11 12.66 -26.72
N ILE A 194 -3.27 13.55 -25.76
CA ILE A 194 -4.36 14.55 -25.71
C ILE A 194 -3.82 15.97 -25.81
N SER A 195 -4.68 16.96 -26.09
CA SER A 195 -4.26 18.36 -26.14
C SER A 195 -3.74 18.85 -24.77
N ARG A 196 -2.85 19.85 -24.80
CA ARG A 196 -2.35 20.51 -23.58
C ARG A 196 -3.48 21.10 -22.74
N GLU A 197 -4.48 21.69 -23.38
CA GLU A 197 -5.64 22.26 -22.69
C GLU A 197 -6.43 21.19 -21.92
N LYS A 198 -6.67 20.03 -22.56
CA LYS A 198 -7.34 18.90 -21.92
C LYS A 198 -6.49 18.28 -20.80
N SER A 199 -5.18 18.23 -20.98
CA SER A 199 -4.23 17.80 -19.93
C SER A 199 -4.26 18.72 -18.73
N ALA A 200 -4.22 20.03 -18.95
CA ALA A 200 -4.31 21.03 -17.87
C ALA A 200 -5.67 20.97 -17.15
N GLN A 201 -6.77 20.71 -17.87
CA GLN A 201 -8.08 20.47 -17.25
C GLN A 201 -8.08 19.21 -16.38
N LEU A 202 -7.51 18.10 -16.87
CA LEU A 202 -7.36 16.87 -16.10
C LEU A 202 -6.55 17.08 -14.82
N ILE A 203 -5.41 17.75 -14.90
CA ILE A 203 -4.58 18.06 -13.73
C ILE A 203 -5.37 18.90 -12.72
N ARG A 204 -6.13 19.91 -13.19
CA ARG A 204 -6.96 20.74 -12.30
C ARG A 204 -8.11 19.96 -11.64
N ASN A 205 -8.71 19.01 -12.35
CA ASN A 205 -9.89 18.29 -11.88
C ASN A 205 -9.57 17.04 -11.04
N THR A 206 -8.49 16.33 -11.39
CA THR A 206 -8.12 15.03 -10.81
C THR A 206 -6.91 15.15 -9.88
N GLY A 207 -6.15 16.24 -9.98
CA GLY A 207 -4.87 16.40 -9.30
C GLY A 207 -3.74 15.71 -10.06
N VAL A 208 -2.52 16.11 -9.75
CA VAL A 208 -1.29 15.42 -10.15
C VAL A 208 -0.40 15.33 -8.93
N GLN A 209 0.47 14.33 -8.85
CA GLN A 209 1.51 14.29 -7.83
C GLN A 209 2.85 14.15 -8.53
N ILE A 210 3.78 15.06 -8.22
CA ILE A 210 5.15 15.04 -8.70
C ILE A 210 6.02 14.75 -7.50
N ASN A 211 6.70 13.60 -7.51
CA ASN A 211 7.50 13.12 -6.37
C ASN A 211 6.69 13.11 -5.06
N PHE A 212 5.45 12.61 -5.14
CA PHE A 212 4.51 12.52 -4.01
C PHE A 212 4.00 13.87 -3.47
N ILE A 213 4.36 14.98 -4.10
CA ILE A 213 3.87 16.32 -3.76
C ILE A 213 2.75 16.67 -4.75
N PRO A 214 1.56 17.07 -4.27
CA PRO A 214 0.45 17.49 -5.13
C PRO A 214 0.76 18.77 -5.94
#